data_AF-T1GSM4-F1
#
_entry.id   AF-T1GSM4-F1
#
_cell.length_a   1.000
_cell.length_b   1.000
_cell.length_c   1.000
_cell.angle_alpha   90.00
_cell.angle_beta   90.00
_cell.angle_gamma   90.00
#
_symmetry.space_group_name_H-M   'P 1'
#
loop_
_entity.id
_entity.type
_entity.pdbx_description
1 polymer ?
#
loop_
_entity_poly.entity_id
_entity_poly.type
_entity_poly.pdbx_seq_one_letter_code
_entity_poly.pdbx_strand_id
1 'polypeptide(L)'
;MLGSSVCNLRVKKLFDFVNETDLKICNRDVTPSFVFYSSDNYPGWSNVIDVTLVRNGGIAVENWHVSSENSFSDHKCILFICELLSL
;
A
#
# COMPACT_ATOMS: atom_id res chain seq x y z
N MET A 1 -5.12 -3.82 8.75
CA MET A 1 -5.90 -2.72 8.13
C MET A 1 -4.98 -2.05 7.11
N LEU A 2 -5.46 -1.66 5.92
CA LEU A 2 -4.64 -1.14 4.80
C LEU A 2 -4.02 0.26 5.03
N GLY A 3 -4.13 0.81 6.23
CA GLY A 3 -3.64 2.16 6.58
C GLY A 3 -4.43 3.34 6.01
N SER A 4 -5.39 3.11 5.12
CA SER A 4 -6.27 4.19 4.61
C SER A 4 -7.24 4.71 5.67
N SER A 5 -7.43 6.03 5.70
CA SER A 5 -8.38 6.73 6.58
C SER A 5 -9.85 6.56 6.16
N VAL A 6 -10.11 5.98 4.98
CA VAL A 6 -11.45 5.86 4.40
C VAL A 6 -11.79 4.38 4.16
N CYS A 7 -12.72 3.84 4.96
CA CYS A 7 -13.27 2.51 4.73
C CYS A 7 -14.49 2.61 3.80
N ASN A 8 -14.25 2.58 2.48
CA ASN A 8 -15.31 2.60 1.47
C ASN A 8 -15.64 1.19 0.94
N LEU A 9 -16.71 1.07 0.16
CA LEU A 9 -17.16 -0.21 -0.44
C LEU A 9 -16.05 -0.90 -1.24
N ARG A 10 -15.15 -0.13 -1.87
CA ARG A 10 -14.03 -0.67 -2.65
C ARG A 10 -13.00 -1.33 -1.74
N VAL A 11 -12.68 -0.73 -0.59
CA VAL A 11 -11.81 -1.31 0.44
C VAL A 11 -12.43 -2.61 0.98
N LYS A 12 -13.73 -2.61 1.29
CA LYS A 12 -14.43 -3.83 1.74
C LYS A 12 -14.30 -4.95 0.72
N LYS A 13 -14.61 -4.69 -0.56
CA LYS A 13 -14.50 -5.69 -1.63
C LYS A 13 -13.08 -6.22 -1.81
N LEU A 14 -12.06 -5.37 -1.67
CA LEU A 14 -10.66 -5.79 -1.73
C LEU A 14 -10.30 -6.71 -0.56
N PHE A 15 -10.76 -6.39 0.67
CA PHE A 15 -10.57 -7.27 1.82
C PHE A 15 -11.29 -8.60 1.66
N ASP A 16 -12.54 -8.60 1.19
CA ASP A 16 -13.29 -9.82 0.90
C ASP A 16 -12.52 -10.70 -0.11
N PHE A 17 -12.02 -10.11 -1.21
CA PHE A 17 -11.18 -10.82 -2.19
C PHE A 17 -9.88 -11.39 -1.59
N VAL A 18 -9.17 -10.62 -0.76
CA VAL A 18 -7.94 -11.11 -0.11
C VAL A 18 -8.26 -12.26 0.85
N ASN A 19 -9.36 -12.19 1.60
CA ASN A 19 -9.76 -13.24 2.54
C ASN A 19 -10.25 -14.52 1.85
N GLU A 20 -10.83 -14.40 0.66
CA GLU A 20 -11.28 -15.53 -0.16
C GLU A 20 -10.17 -16.17 -1.01
N THR A 21 -8.97 -15.58 -1.01
CA THR A 21 -7.81 -16.05 -1.77
C THR A 21 -6.63 -16.36 -0.86
N ASP A 22 -5.59 -16.99 -1.41
CA ASP A 22 -4.35 -17.27 -0.68
C ASP A 22 -3.36 -16.09 -0.73
N LEU A 23 -3.87 -14.86 -0.62
CA LEU A 23 -3.07 -13.63 -0.66
C LEU A 23 -2.94 -13.04 0.74
N LYS A 24 -1.81 -12.40 1.01
CA LYS A 24 -1.59 -11.55 2.18
C LYS A 24 -1.29 -10.12 1.76
N ILE A 25 -1.78 -9.17 2.54
CA ILE A 25 -1.45 -7.74 2.43
C ILE A 25 -0.09 -7.50 3.11
N CYS A 26 0.84 -6.86 2.41
CA CYS A 26 2.18 -6.59 2.90
C CYS A 26 2.36 -5.18 3.47
N ASN A 27 1.43 -4.25 3.24
CA ASN A 27 1.49 -2.89 3.78
C ASN A 27 1.69 -2.91 5.30
N ARG A 28 2.67 -2.17 5.82
CA ARG A 28 3.06 -2.18 7.24
C ARG A 28 2.85 -0.85 7.98
N ASP A 29 2.62 0.24 7.27
CA ASP A 29 2.43 1.56 7.88
C ASP A 29 1.20 2.29 7.31
N VAL A 30 1.02 3.52 7.78
CA VAL A 30 -0.05 4.45 7.35
C VAL A 30 0.52 5.61 6.52
N THR A 31 1.76 5.49 6.05
CA THR A 31 2.41 6.54 5.26
C THR A 31 1.68 6.69 3.93
N PRO A 32 1.21 7.89 3.55
CA PRO A 32 0.48 8.06 2.29
C PRO A 32 1.34 7.67 1.09
N SER A 33 0.85 6.72 0.29
CA SER A 33 1.46 6.34 -0.99
C SER A 33 1.09 7.32 -2.10
N PHE A 34 0.05 8.13 -1.90
CA PHE A 34 -0.37 9.20 -2.79
C PHE A 34 -0.44 10.51 -2.01
N VAL A 35 0.18 11.55 -2.55
CA VAL A 35 0.16 12.91 -2.01
C VAL A 35 0.02 13.90 -3.16
N PHE A 36 -1.16 14.50 -3.26
CA PHE A 36 -1.42 15.67 -4.08
C PHE A 36 -1.37 16.91 -3.20
N TYR A 37 -0.44 17.83 -3.47
CA TYR A 37 -0.24 19.01 -2.65
C TYR A 37 -1.37 20.03 -2.80
N SER A 38 -1.62 20.79 -1.73
CA SER A 38 -2.58 21.88 -1.77
C SER A 38 -2.12 22.99 -2.70
N SER A 39 -3.07 23.64 -3.36
CA SER A 39 -2.89 24.86 -4.14
C SER A 39 -4.05 25.81 -3.87
N ASP A 40 -3.98 27.02 -4.41
CA ASP A 40 -5.05 28.02 -4.25
C ASP A 40 -6.44 27.52 -4.72
N ASN A 41 -6.46 26.54 -5.63
CA ASN A 41 -7.69 25.98 -6.20
C ASN A 41 -8.04 24.58 -5.66
N TYR A 42 -7.19 23.96 -4.84
CA TYR A 42 -7.40 22.59 -4.39
C TYR A 42 -6.83 22.37 -2.99
N PRO A 43 -7.60 21.81 -2.03
CA PRO A 43 -7.19 21.68 -0.64
C PRO A 43 -6.04 20.69 -0.39
N GLY A 44 -5.61 19.97 -1.43
CA GLY A 44 -4.67 18.87 -1.31
C GLY A 44 -5.37 17.57 -0.91
N TRP A 45 -4.69 16.45 -1.14
CA TRP A 45 -5.20 15.12 -0.78
C TRP A 45 -4.03 14.18 -0.54
N SER A 46 -4.04 13.48 0.59
CA SER A 46 -3.07 12.42 0.86
C SER A 46 -3.79 11.19 1.38
N ASN A 47 -3.42 10.01 0.88
CA ASN A 47 -4.04 8.75 1.30
C ASN A 47 -3.14 7.54 0.99
N VAL A 48 -3.43 6.43 1.65
CA VAL A 48 -2.86 5.11 1.34
C VAL A 48 -3.80 4.43 0.36
N ILE A 49 -3.39 4.38 -0.92
CA ILE A 49 -4.23 3.81 -1.99
C ILE A 49 -3.53 2.71 -2.80
N ASP A 50 -2.21 2.58 -2.63
CA ASP A 50 -1.40 1.53 -3.23
C ASP A 50 -1.27 0.35 -2.26
N VAL A 51 -1.42 -0.86 -2.78
CA VAL A 51 -1.45 -2.10 -1.98
C VAL A 51 -0.45 -3.10 -2.55
N THR A 52 0.39 -3.65 -1.68
CA THR A 52 1.28 -4.75 -2.03
C THR A 52 0.67 -6.05 -1.53
N LEU A 53 0.44 -6.99 -2.45
CA LEU A 53 -0.08 -8.33 -2.15
C LEU A 53 0.95 -9.38 -2.53
N VAL A 54 0.97 -10.49 -1.79
CA VAL A 54 1.77 -11.66 -2.16
C VAL A 54 1.03 -12.94 -1.78
N ARG A 55 1.29 -14.04 -2.48
CA ARG A 55 0.74 -15.35 -2.11
C ARG A 55 1.38 -15.86 -0.80
N ASN A 56 0.62 -16.55 0.04
CA ASN A 56 1.21 -17.19 1.21
C ASN A 56 2.23 -18.27 0.82
N GLY A 57 3.17 -18.53 1.73
CA GLY A 57 4.03 -19.72 1.68
C GLY A 57 5.18 -19.72 0.67
N GLY A 58 5.40 -18.66 -0.12
CA GLY A 58 6.50 -18.64 -1.11
C GLY A 58 7.50 -17.50 -0.97
N ILE A 59 7.07 -16.33 -0.51
CA ILE A 59 7.89 -15.12 -0.48
C ILE A 59 7.68 -14.38 0.85
N ALA A 60 8.79 -14.06 1.51
CA ALA A 60 8.85 -13.07 2.57
C ALA A 60 9.01 -11.68 1.95
N VAL A 61 8.15 -10.75 2.36
CA VAL A 61 8.26 -9.33 2.02
C VAL A 61 8.78 -8.60 3.24
N GLU A 62 10.04 -8.18 3.17
CA GLU A 62 10.76 -7.51 4.25
C GLU A 62 10.99 -6.04 3.95
N ASN A 63 11.23 -5.25 5.01
CA ASN A 63 11.51 -3.82 4.91
C ASN A 63 10.53 -3.04 4.01
N TRP A 64 9.26 -3.45 4.02
CA TRP A 64 8.21 -2.74 3.28
C TRP A 64 8.02 -1.34 3.85
N HIS A 65 8.14 -0.33 3.00
CA HIS A 65 7.90 1.07 3.36
C HIS A 65 7.55 1.92 2.12
N VAL A 66 6.92 3.06 2.36
CA VAL A 66 6.78 4.12 1.36
C VAL A 66 8.05 4.97 1.38
N SER A 67 8.68 5.15 0.22
CA SER A 67 9.89 5.97 0.09
C SER A 67 9.59 7.44 0.40
N SER A 68 10.50 8.08 1.13
CA SER A 68 10.50 9.53 1.33
C SER A 68 11.08 10.31 0.15
N GLU A 69 11.71 9.63 -0.81
CA GLU A 69 12.25 10.27 -2.00
C GLU A 69 11.12 10.77 -2.90
N ASN A 70 11.27 12.00 -3.38
CA ASN A 70 10.32 12.57 -4.32
C ASN A 70 10.40 11.82 -5.65
N SER A 71 9.26 11.33 -6.11
CA SER A 71 9.06 10.98 -7.50
C SER A 71 8.58 12.24 -8.26
N PHE A 72 8.71 12.24 -9.59
CA PHE A 72 8.05 13.26 -10.43
C PHE A 72 6.54 12.97 -10.59
N SER A 73 5.91 12.38 -9.58
CA SER A 73 4.51 11.94 -9.56
C SER A 73 3.91 12.22 -8.18
N ASP A 74 2.59 12.35 -8.13
CA ASP A 74 1.85 12.39 -6.86
C ASP A 74 1.88 11.05 -6.12
N HIS A 75 2.21 9.95 -6.82
CA HIS A 75 2.45 8.65 -6.19
C HIS A 75 3.91 8.52 -5.72
N LYS A 76 4.07 8.09 -4.47
CA LYS A 76 5.35 7.74 -3.87
C LYS A 76 5.73 6.29 -4.20
N CYS A 77 7.02 6.05 -4.38
CA CYS A 77 7.55 4.71 -4.57
C CYS A 77 7.34 3.87 -3.31
N ILE A 78 6.99 2.60 -3.48
CA ILE A 78 6.95 1.60 -2.41
C ILE A 78 8.17 0.70 -2.59
N LEU A 79 8.95 0.52 -1.53
CA LEU A 79 10.18 -0.26 -1.53
C LEU A 79 10.05 -1.42 -0.54
N PHE A 80 10.59 -2.57 -0.93
CA PHE A 80 10.62 -3.78 -0.11
C PHE A 80 11.67 -4.75 -0.66
N ILE A 81 12.04 -5.73 0.17
CA ILE A 81 12.91 -6.85 -0.21
C ILE A 81 12.02 -8.09 -0.34
N CYS A 82 12.25 -8.87 -1.40
CA CYS A 82 11.62 -10.17 -1.60
C CYS A 82 12.63 -11.27 -1.34
N GLU A 83 12.33 -12.15 -0.39
CA GLU A 83 13.15 -13.32 -0.08
C GLU A 83 12.32 -14.59 -0.27
N LEU A 84 12.93 -15.59 -0.91
CA LEU A 84 12.34 -16.93 -0.96
C LEU A 84 12.47 -17.55 0.43
N LEU A 85 11.36 -18.03 0.97
CA LEU A 85 11.39 -18.79 2.21
C LEU A 85 12.00 -20.17 1.88
N SER A 86 13.16 -20.46 2.45
CA SER A 86 13.72 -21.81 2.45
C SER A 86 12.80 -22.74 3.25
N LEU A 87 12.33 -23.79 2.59
CA LEU A 87 11.57 -24.90 3.17
C LEU A 87 12.39 -25.64 4.24
#